data_AF-A0A529Y8U0-F1
#
_entry.id   AF-A0A529Y8U0-F1
#
_cell.length_a   1.000
_cell.length_b   1.000
_cell.length_c   1.000
_cell.angle_alpha   90.00
_cell.angle_beta   90.00
_cell.angle_gamma   90.00
#
_symmetry.space_group_name_H-M   'P 1'
#
loop_
_entity.id
_entity.type
_entity.pdbx_description
1 polymer ?
#
loop_
_entity_poly.entity_id
_entity_poly.type
_entity_poly.pdbx_seq_one_letter_code
_entity_poly.pdbx_strand_id
1 'polypeptide(L)'
;AKTIGRIRHPGIAELEYWGKDGLVLATTFHLRQADERIVEGVGWLIGRRQGLLGELKALAFKPLFNVALQQDRRVLKSASDNARFAPRALPVIGPLDFLRRDIAAIMEGRTPPAASGPKVHEIEL
;
A
#
# COMPACT_ATOMS: atom_id res chain seq x y z
N ALA A 1 -15.00 -13.05 2.48
CA ALA A 1 -14.48 -11.78 1.93
C ALA A 1 -13.02 -11.99 1.57
N LYS A 2 -12.51 -11.35 0.53
CA LYS A 2 -11.13 -11.55 0.05
C LYS A 2 -10.46 -10.19 -0.08
N THR A 3 -9.23 -10.09 0.40
CA THR A 3 -8.39 -8.91 0.19
C THR A 3 -7.25 -9.28 -0.74
N ILE A 4 -6.97 -8.45 -1.73
CA ILE A 4 -5.88 -8.67 -2.69
C ILE A 4 -4.99 -7.44 -2.67
N GLY A 5 -3.75 -7.59 -2.22
CA GLY A 5 -2.71 -6.57 -2.31
C GLY A 5 -1.79 -6.84 -3.50
N ARG A 6 -1.41 -5.79 -4.24
CA ARG A 6 -0.40 -5.89 -5.30
C ARG A 6 0.60 -4.73 -5.18
N ILE A 7 1.87 -5.05 -5.42
CA ILE A 7 2.91 -4.05 -5.63
C ILE A 7 3.39 -4.17 -7.08
N ARG A 8 3.48 -3.05 -7.76
CA ARG A 8 3.96 -2.95 -9.14
C ARG A 8 5.04 -1.86 -9.24
N HIS A 9 6.03 -2.10 -10.09
CA HIS A 9 6.98 -1.07 -10.49
C HIS A 9 6.25 0.04 -11.31
N PRO A 10 6.61 1.34 -11.19
CA PRO A 10 7.68 1.94 -10.37
C PRO A 10 7.16 2.52 -9.04
N GLY A 11 6.54 1.71 -8.18
CA GLY A 11 6.01 2.18 -6.89
C GLY A 11 4.51 2.43 -6.93
N ILE A 12 3.76 1.44 -7.41
CA ILE A 12 2.29 1.42 -7.36
C ILE A 12 1.88 0.35 -6.37
N ALA A 13 1.06 0.72 -5.39
CA ALA A 13 0.45 -0.20 -4.44
C ALA A 13 -1.06 -0.24 -4.65
N GLU A 14 -1.61 -1.43 -4.87
CA GLU A 14 -3.04 -1.65 -5.08
C GLU A 14 -3.58 -2.53 -3.97
N LEU A 15 -4.79 -2.22 -3.52
CA LEU A 15 -5.51 -2.99 -2.52
C LEU A 15 -6.96 -3.13 -2.93
N GLU A 16 -7.42 -4.36 -3.10
CA GLU A 16 -8.79 -4.67 -3.46
C GLU A 16 -9.48 -5.41 -2.32
N TYR A 17 -10.70 -4.99 -1.99
CA TYR A 17 -11.57 -5.62 -1.02
C TYR A 17 -12.80 -6.18 -1.74
N TRP A 18 -12.94 -7.50 -1.69
CA TRP A 18 -13.99 -8.26 -2.35
C TRP A 18 -15.00 -8.80 -1.32
N GLY A 19 -16.26 -8.42 -1.52
CA GLY A 19 -17.41 -8.94 -0.78
C GLY A 19 -18.04 -10.16 -1.47
N LYS A 20 -19.21 -10.60 -0.97
CA LYS A 20 -19.97 -11.70 -1.58
C LYS A 20 -20.46 -11.35 -2.99
N ASP A 21 -20.76 -10.08 -3.23
CA ASP A 21 -21.34 -9.57 -4.47
C ASP A 21 -20.30 -8.90 -5.40
N GLY A 22 -19.01 -9.22 -5.23
CA GLY A 22 -17.92 -8.68 -6.03
C GLY A 22 -17.08 -7.60 -5.34
N LEU A 23 -16.35 -6.80 -6.14
CA LEU A 23 -15.47 -5.75 -5.66
C LEU A 23 -16.26 -4.65 -4.93
N VAL A 24 -15.89 -4.40 -3.67
CA VAL A 24 -16.55 -3.41 -2.80
C VAL A 24 -15.77 -2.11 -2.79
N LEU A 25 -14.44 -2.22 -2.67
CA LEU A 25 -13.53 -1.10 -2.54
C LEU A 25 -12.19 -1.46 -3.18
N ALA A 26 -11.61 -0.53 -3.93
CA ALA A 26 -10.25 -0.61 -4.41
C ALA A 26 -9.52 0.68 -4.10
N THR A 27 -8.28 0.56 -3.64
CA THR A 27 -7.39 1.69 -3.39
C THR A 27 -6.13 1.50 -4.21
N THR A 28 -5.69 2.55 -4.88
CA THR A 28 -4.45 2.55 -5.66
C THR A 28 -3.62 3.75 -5.27
N PHE A 29 -2.39 3.50 -4.82
CA PHE A 29 -1.42 4.52 -4.47
C PHE A 29 -0.29 4.52 -5.49
N HIS A 30 0.01 5.68 -6.04
CA HIS A 30 1.17 5.91 -6.87
C HIS A 30 2.16 6.73 -6.07
N LEU A 31 3.31 6.15 -5.78
CA LEU A 31 4.43 6.81 -5.13
C LEU A 31 5.48 7.11 -6.20
N ARG A 32 5.98 8.34 -6.24
CA ARG A 32 6.98 8.79 -7.20
C ARG A 32 8.08 9.56 -6.50
N GLN A 33 9.32 9.27 -6.85
CA GLN A 33 10.45 10.06 -6.43
C GLN A 33 10.36 11.43 -7.14
N ALA A 34 10.19 12.50 -6.37
CA ALA A 34 10.13 13.86 -6.90
C ALA A 34 11.55 14.47 -7.00
N ASP A 35 12.39 14.21 -6.00
CA ASP A 35 13.82 14.53 -5.98
C ASP A 35 14.58 13.52 -5.12
N GLU A 36 15.89 13.66 -4.89
CA GLU A 36 16.69 12.72 -4.08
C GLU A 36 16.14 12.45 -2.66
N ARG A 37 15.30 13.33 -2.12
CA ARG A 37 14.85 13.36 -0.72
C ARG A 37 13.34 13.31 -0.55
N ILE A 38 12.57 13.57 -1.61
CA ILE A 38 11.12 13.70 -1.58
C ILE A 38 10.48 12.59 -2.42
N VAL A 39 9.58 11.85 -1.80
CA VAL A 39 8.63 10.96 -2.48
C VAL A 39 7.26 11.58 -2.38
N GLU A 40 6.64 11.83 -3.52
CA GLU A 40 5.26 12.27 -3.62
C GLU A 40 4.33 11.09 -3.86
N GLY A 41 3.11 11.22 -3.36
CA GLY A 41 2.11 10.15 -3.42
C GLY A 41 0.75 10.69 -3.80
N VAL A 42 0.10 10.04 -4.75
CA VAL A 42 -1.32 10.23 -5.06
C VAL A 42 -2.07 8.91 -4.85
N GLY A 43 -3.21 8.99 -4.17
CA GLY A 43 -4.06 7.85 -3.85
C GLY A 43 -5.45 8.02 -4.44
N TRP A 44 -5.96 6.98 -5.09
CA TRP A 44 -7.35 6.88 -5.52
C TRP A 44 -8.07 5.87 -4.65
N LEU A 45 -9.29 6.21 -4.24
CA LEU A 45 -10.22 5.32 -3.58
C LEU A 45 -11.45 5.16 -4.46
N ILE A 46 -11.76 3.94 -4.84
CA ILE A 46 -12.85 3.61 -5.77
C ILE A 46 -13.78 2.63 -5.06
N GLY A 47 -15.04 3.02 -4.89
CA GLY A 47 -16.08 2.18 -4.33
C GLY A 47 -17.08 1.71 -5.38
N ARG A 48 -17.79 0.62 -5.11
CA ARG A 48 -18.90 0.17 -5.96
C ARG A 48 -20.00 1.23 -6.04
N ARG A 49 -20.47 1.56 -7.24
CA ARG A 49 -21.58 2.50 -7.45
C ARG A 49 -22.88 1.92 -6.88
N GLN A 50 -23.55 2.64 -5.98
CA GLN A 50 -24.80 2.22 -5.33
C GLN A 50 -25.91 3.29 -5.47
N GLY A 51 -25.91 4.04 -6.57
CA GLY A 51 -26.82 5.18 -6.77
C GLY A 51 -26.63 6.25 -5.68
N LEU A 52 -27.71 6.98 -5.37
CA LEU A 52 -27.71 8.13 -4.45
C LEU A 52 -27.22 7.77 -3.03
N LEU A 53 -27.59 6.59 -2.52
CA LEU A 53 -27.11 6.09 -1.23
C LEU A 53 -25.59 5.83 -1.23
N GLY A 54 -25.04 5.45 -2.38
CA GLY A 54 -23.60 5.30 -2.56
C GLY A 54 -22.84 6.62 -2.46
N GLU A 55 -23.39 7.70 -3.02
CA GLU A 55 -22.79 9.04 -2.94
C GLU A 55 -22.79 9.59 -1.51
N LEU A 56 -23.89 9.41 -0.77
CA LEU A 56 -23.97 9.78 0.65
C LEU A 56 -22.96 8.99 1.50
N LYS A 57 -22.84 7.68 1.27
CA LYS A 57 -21.82 6.85 1.93
C LYS A 57 -20.41 7.32 1.58
N ALA A 58 -20.15 7.65 0.33
CA ALA A 58 -18.84 8.14 -0.10
C ALA A 58 -18.47 9.47 0.58
N LEU A 59 -19.43 10.38 0.72
CA LEU A 59 -19.25 11.64 1.46
C LEU A 59 -18.90 11.40 2.94
N ALA A 60 -19.58 10.46 3.59
CA ALA A 60 -19.29 10.07 4.97
C ALA A 60 -17.94 9.33 5.12
N PHE A 61 -17.52 8.58 4.10
CA PHE A 61 -16.29 7.80 4.12
C PHE A 61 -15.03 8.64 3.83
N LYS A 62 -15.18 9.71 3.04
CA LYS A 62 -14.09 10.63 2.68
C LYS A 62 -13.30 11.17 3.89
N PRO A 63 -13.90 11.69 4.98
CA PRO A 63 -13.13 12.17 6.13
C PRO A 63 -12.36 11.05 6.83
N LEU A 64 -12.96 9.87 7.00
CA LEU A 64 -12.29 8.72 7.61
C LEU A 64 -11.06 8.29 6.79
N PHE A 65 -11.21 8.23 5.48
CA PHE A 65 -10.10 7.90 4.58
C PHE A 65 -8.98 8.94 4.64
N ASN A 66 -9.33 10.23 4.73
CA ASN A 66 -8.32 11.30 4.89
C ASN A 66 -7.53 11.13 6.19
N VAL A 67 -8.18 10.74 7.29
CA VAL A 67 -7.48 10.47 8.56
C VAL A 67 -6.51 9.30 8.42
N ALA A 68 -6.97 8.17 7.86
CA ALA A 68 -6.12 7.01 7.63
C ALA A 68 -4.91 7.36 6.73
N LEU A 69 -5.15 8.11 5.65
CA LEU A 69 -4.09 8.58 4.76
C LEU A 69 -3.09 9.50 5.48
N GLN A 70 -3.55 10.37 6.38
CA GLN A 70 -2.66 11.20 7.18
C GLN A 70 -1.81 10.38 8.14
N GLN A 71 -2.35 9.29 8.70
CA GLN A 71 -1.59 8.36 9.54
C GLN A 71 -0.48 7.69 8.73
N ASP A 72 -0.80 7.13 7.57
CA ASP A 72 0.19 6.50 6.68
C ASP A 72 1.29 7.50 6.28
N ARG A 73 0.91 8.73 5.91
CA ARG A 73 1.87 9.80 5.59
C ARG A 73 2.79 10.12 6.75
N ARG A 74 2.30 10.14 7.99
CA ARG A 74 3.14 10.36 9.18
C ARG A 74 4.12 9.22 9.36
N VAL A 75 3.67 7.96 9.24
CA VAL A 75 4.54 6.78 9.38
C VAL A 75 5.65 6.80 8.32
N LEU A 76 5.29 7.05 7.04
CA LEU A 76 6.26 7.14 5.95
C LEU A 76 7.25 8.30 6.15
N LYS A 77 6.76 9.46 6.61
CA LYS A 77 7.61 10.61 6.91
C LYS A 77 8.59 10.30 8.03
N SER A 78 8.13 9.71 9.14
CA SER A 78 8.99 9.30 10.25
C SER A 78 10.03 8.27 9.83
N ALA A 79 9.65 7.29 9.01
CA ALA A 79 10.59 6.30 8.48
C ALA A 79 11.65 6.96 7.57
N SER A 80 11.24 7.90 6.71
CA SER A 80 12.15 8.68 5.86
C SER A 80 13.08 9.58 6.68
N ASP A 81 12.57 10.30 7.67
CA ASP A 81 13.35 11.16 8.55
C ASP A 81 14.37 10.34 9.37
N ASN A 82 13.99 9.17 9.87
CA ASN A 82 14.90 8.27 10.60
C ASN A 82 16.03 7.73 9.71
N ALA A 83 15.73 7.41 8.45
CA ALA A 83 16.74 6.98 7.48
C ALA A 83 17.81 8.06 7.22
N ARG A 84 17.51 9.35 7.47
CA ARG A 84 18.48 10.45 7.31
C ARG A 84 19.57 10.42 8.38
N PHE A 85 19.24 10.04 9.61
CA PHE A 85 20.20 10.04 10.72
C PHE A 85 21.11 8.80 10.71
N ALA A 86 20.64 7.70 10.13
CA ALA A 86 21.42 6.47 9.99
C ALA A 86 21.18 5.83 8.60
N PRO A 87 21.79 6.36 7.52
CA PRO A 87 21.55 5.89 6.14
C PRO A 87 22.00 4.45 5.88
N ARG A 88 22.74 3.83 6.82
CA ARG A 88 23.14 2.41 6.80
C ARG A 88 22.40 1.54 7.82
N ALA A 89 21.45 2.10 8.58
CA ALA A 89 20.67 1.28 9.50
C ALA A 89 19.90 0.24 8.69
N LEU A 90 20.20 -1.04 8.93
CA LEU A 90 19.40 -2.12 8.40
C LEU A 90 17.98 -1.91 8.95
N PRO A 91 16.96 -1.79 8.09
CA PRO A 91 15.60 -1.67 8.56
C PRO A 91 15.30 -2.87 9.46
N VAL A 92 14.58 -2.60 10.55
CA VAL A 92 14.13 -3.66 11.46
C VAL A 92 13.11 -4.49 10.69
N ILE A 93 13.56 -5.61 10.13
CA ILE A 93 12.72 -6.56 9.43
C ILE A 93 11.99 -7.36 10.51
N GLY A 94 10.74 -6.99 10.76
CA GLY A 94 9.88 -7.77 11.63
C GLY A 94 9.47 -9.09 10.96
N PRO A 95 8.95 -10.07 11.72
CA PRO A 95 8.44 -11.32 11.15
C PRO A 95 7.32 -11.09 10.11
N LEU A 96 6.65 -9.93 10.14
CA LEU A 96 5.62 -9.53 9.19
C LEU A 96 6.16 -8.88 7.89
N ASP A 97 7.46 -8.61 7.79
CA ASP A 97 8.08 -7.99 6.60
C ASP A 97 8.46 -9.01 5.51
N PHE A 98 7.73 -10.14 5.44
CA PHE A 98 8.00 -11.22 4.48
C PHE A 98 7.89 -10.77 3.01
N LEU A 99 7.10 -9.74 2.72
CA LEU A 99 6.96 -9.16 1.38
C LEU A 99 8.14 -8.26 0.98
N ARG A 100 8.95 -7.78 1.94
CA ARG A 100 9.95 -6.73 1.71
C ARG A 100 10.97 -7.12 0.66
N ARG A 101 11.41 -8.38 0.67
CA ARG A 101 12.41 -8.91 -0.28
C ARG A 101 11.88 -8.92 -1.71
N ASP A 102 10.63 -9.32 -1.90
CA ASP A 102 9.99 -9.34 -3.22
C ASP A 102 9.74 -7.91 -3.73
N ILE A 103 9.29 -7.01 -2.85
CA ILE A 103 9.10 -5.58 -3.19
C ILE A 103 10.42 -4.95 -3.65
N ALA A 104 11.52 -5.18 -2.92
CA ALA A 104 12.83 -4.65 -3.28
C ALA A 104 13.26 -5.13 -4.67
N ALA A 105 13.10 -6.42 -4.95
CA ALA A 105 13.42 -6.98 -6.27
C ALA A 105 12.58 -6.31 -7.38
N ILE A 106 11.27 -6.14 -7.16
CA ILE A 106 10.39 -5.46 -8.12
C ILE A 106 10.82 -4.00 -8.34
N MET A 107 11.22 -3.28 -7.29
CA MET A 107 11.68 -1.88 -7.39
C MET A 107 13.00 -1.75 -8.16
N GLU A 108 13.87 -2.76 -8.10
CA GLU A 108 15.13 -2.80 -8.86
C GLU A 108 14.94 -3.35 -10.29
N GLY A 109 13.70 -3.61 -10.72
CA GLY A 109 13.40 -4.22 -12.02
C GLY A 109 13.80 -5.70 -12.13
N ARG A 110 14.06 -6.36 -10.99
CA ARG A 110 14.41 -7.79 -10.92
C ARG A 110 13.17 -8.66 -10.71
N THR A 111 13.25 -9.91 -11.14
CA THR A 111 12.20 -10.89 -10.88
C THR A 111 12.16 -11.23 -9.37
N PRO A 112 11.02 -11.06 -8.68
CA PRO A 112 10.93 -11.37 -7.26
C PRO A 112 10.99 -12.88 -7.03
N PRO A 113 11.60 -13.35 -5.92
CA PRO A 113 11.56 -14.76 -5.51
C PRO A 113 10.16 -15.39 -5.51
N ALA A 114 9.10 -14.64 -5.16
CA ALA A 114 7.73 -15.13 -5.24
C ALA A 114 7.22 -15.45 -6.67
N ALA A 115 7.94 -15.05 -7.73
CA ALA A 115 7.58 -15.38 -9.10
C ALA A 115 7.77 -16.86 -9.44
N SER A 116 8.58 -17.61 -8.68
CA SER A 116 8.78 -19.04 -8.92
C SER A 116 7.57 -19.89 -8.51
N GLY A 117 6.65 -19.35 -7.71
CA GLY A 117 5.45 -20.04 -7.25
C GLY A 117 4.79 -19.36 -6.05
N PRO A 118 3.49 -19.59 -5.82
CA PRO A 118 2.77 -18.99 -4.71
C PRO A 118 3.36 -19.45 -3.37
N LYS A 119 3.52 -18.52 -2.43
CA LYS A 119 3.90 -18.79 -1.05
C LYS A 119 2.72 -18.50 -0.12
N VAL A 120 2.52 -19.37 0.86
CA VAL A 120 1.50 -19.21 1.89
C VAL A 120 2.22 -18.92 3.20
N HIS A 121 1.81 -17.84 3.86
CA HIS A 121 2.30 -17.46 5.18
C HIS A 121 1.10 -17.49 6.14
N GLU A 122 1.24 -18.22 7.23
CA GLU A 122 0.33 -18.14 8.38
C GLU A 122 0.88 -17.11 9.35
N ILE A 123 0.04 -16.16 9.74
CA ILE A 123 0.40 -15.05 10.62
C ILE A 123 -0.50 -15.15 11.84
N GLU A 124 0.10 -15.43 13.00
CA GLU A 124 -0.57 -15.23 14.28
C GLU A 124 -0.58 -13.72 14.58
N LEU A 125 -1.78 -13.15 14.74
CA LEU A 125 -2.02 -11.73 15.02
C LEU A 125 -2.11 -11.48 16.53
#